data_AF-A0ABC8KSW2-F1
#
_entry.id   AF-A0ABC8KSW2-F1
#
_cell.length_a   1.000
_cell.length_b   1.000
_cell.length_c   1.000
_cell.angle_alpha   90.00
_cell.angle_beta   90.00
_cell.angle_gamma   90.00
#
_symmetry.space_group_name_H-M   'P 1'
#
loop_
_entity.id
_entity.type
_entity.pdbx_description
1 polymer ?
#
loop_
_entity_poly.entity_id
_entity_poly.type
_entity_poly.pdbx_seq_one_letter_code
_entity_poly.pdbx_strand_id
1 'polypeptide(L)'
;MDCPSHHPPPPPDELFDIDTTVDPTFIISLIRKLLPVDSGSGQRTQIKHNPRMDPNNAVQGVVESMDIGDDNHNESTSQEKDKAWEDHGCVLWDLAASTTHAELMVQNLILQVLHANLLVTTSSHIREICLGIIGNLACHEGLLKHIESTSGLVNILVGQLFLDDTQCLCELCRILTTGLYGAGCTLWAECFQSDDILRRGLWIAENTLNPHLIEKSVGLLLGILEGESEVGKLLIPPLMTRGLTSLLINLLSFEMSKLVKERIPERYSVLEMILRAIEALSASDSHSKDICSSIDDGASWDDATKDCIRRTVFTGLLQQTG
;
A
#
# COMPACT_ATOMS: atom_id res chain seq x y z
N MET A 1 -25.13 -19.47 -4.47
CA MET A 1 -24.08 -19.78 -5.45
C MET A 1 -22.86 -19.09 -4.91
N ASP A 2 -21.99 -19.86 -4.28
CA ASP A 2 -20.81 -19.33 -3.60
C ASP A 2 -19.76 -18.99 -4.66
N CYS A 3 -19.30 -17.75 -4.65
CA CYS A 3 -18.25 -17.24 -5.52
C CYS A 3 -16.92 -17.88 -5.11
N PRO A 4 -16.03 -18.26 -6.04
CA PRO A 4 -14.67 -18.60 -5.66
C PRO A 4 -14.02 -17.30 -5.14
N SER A 5 -13.77 -17.25 -3.84
CA SER A 5 -13.01 -16.17 -3.22
C SER A 5 -11.56 -16.30 -3.68
N HIS A 6 -11.16 -15.52 -4.69
CA HIS A 6 -9.77 -15.43 -5.16
C HIS A 6 -8.94 -14.52 -4.23
N HIS A 7 -9.11 -14.68 -2.91
CA HIS A 7 -8.26 -14.00 -1.96
C HIS A 7 -6.84 -14.55 -2.08
N PRO A 8 -5.81 -13.69 -2.24
CA PRO A 8 -4.44 -14.16 -2.16
C PRO A 8 -4.25 -14.78 -0.77
N PRO A 9 -3.72 -16.03 -0.69
CA PRO A 9 -3.48 -16.65 0.60
C PRO A 9 -2.50 -15.79 1.41
N PRO A 10 -2.61 -15.79 2.75
CA PRO A 10 -1.57 -15.21 3.58
C PRO A 10 -0.21 -15.85 3.21
N PRO A 11 0.92 -15.15 3.48
CA PRO A 11 2.24 -15.75 3.31
C PRO A 11 2.27 -17.15 3.95
N PRO A 12 2.89 -18.16 3.30
CA PRO A 12 2.94 -19.50 3.87
C PRO A 12 3.54 -19.43 5.27
N ASP A 13 2.92 -20.14 6.22
CA ASP A 13 3.48 -20.38 7.54
C ASP A 13 4.81 -21.11 7.37
N GLU A 14 5.92 -20.38 7.24
CA GLU A 14 7.24 -20.95 7.40
C GLU A 14 7.39 -21.35 8.88
N LEU A 15 6.94 -22.58 9.15
CA LEU A 15 7.35 -23.44 10.24
C LEU A 15 6.79 -23.15 11.64
N PHE A 16 5.47 -23.01 11.81
CA PHE A 16 4.86 -23.26 13.12
C PHE A 16 3.51 -23.97 13.03
N ASP A 17 3.52 -25.29 12.80
CA ASP A 17 2.48 -26.22 13.30
C ASP A 17 2.55 -26.28 14.84
N ILE A 18 2.40 -25.12 15.48
CA ILE A 18 2.39 -24.97 16.92
C ILE A 18 1.10 -24.24 17.25
N ASP A 19 0.29 -24.86 18.11
CA ASP A 19 -0.67 -24.18 18.97
C ASP A 19 0.11 -23.06 19.71
N THR A 20 0.23 -21.89 19.07
CA THR A 20 1.27 -20.91 19.41
C THR A 20 0.94 -20.32 20.76
N THR A 21 1.79 -20.65 21.74
CA THR A 21 1.75 -20.26 23.15
C THR A 21 2.12 -18.78 23.37
N VAL A 22 1.75 -17.90 22.44
CA VAL A 22 1.93 -16.47 22.64
C VAL A 22 0.82 -15.98 23.56
N ASP A 23 1.20 -15.54 24.76
CA ASP A 23 0.25 -15.01 25.74
C ASP A 23 -0.54 -13.83 25.12
N PRO A 24 -1.88 -13.87 25.10
CA PRO A 24 -2.71 -12.76 24.63
C PRO A 24 -2.33 -11.42 25.28
N THR A 25 -1.89 -11.44 26.54
CA THR A 25 -1.43 -10.26 27.27
C THR A 25 -0.20 -9.61 26.63
N PHE A 26 0.69 -10.40 26.05
CA PHE A 26 1.85 -9.91 25.32
C PHE A 26 1.43 -9.15 24.06
N ILE A 27 0.50 -9.71 23.28
CA ILE A 27 -0.03 -9.04 22.07
C ILE A 27 -0.71 -7.73 22.44
N ILE A 28 -1.56 -7.72 23.47
CA ILE A 28 -2.22 -6.50 23.96
C ILE A 28 -1.19 -5.46 24.43
N SER A 29 -0.11 -5.91 25.10
CA SER A 29 1.00 -5.04 25.51
C SER A 29 1.70 -4.40 24.30
N LEU A 30 1.94 -5.16 23.24
CA LEU A 30 2.51 -4.62 22.00
C LEU A 30 1.59 -3.56 21.37
N ILE A 31 0.29 -3.85 21.23
CA ILE A 31 -0.68 -2.89 20.66
C ILE A 31 -0.66 -1.56 21.42
N ARG A 32 -0.59 -1.61 22.76
CA ARG A 32 -0.50 -0.40 23.60
C ARG A 32 0.79 0.40 23.37
N LYS A 33 1.90 -0.27 23.06
CA LYS A 33 3.18 0.39 22.76
C LYS A 33 3.20 1.06 21.38
N LEU A 34 2.26 0.70 20.50
CA LEU A 34 2.09 1.34 19.20
C LEU A 34 1.20 2.58 19.25
N LEU A 35 0.59 2.92 20.39
CA LEU A 35 -0.24 4.13 20.50
C LEU A 35 0.58 5.37 20.15
N PRO A 36 0.08 6.24 19.25
CA PRO A 36 0.77 7.49 18.94
C PRO A 36 1.01 8.30 20.21
N VAL A 37 2.25 8.75 20.41
CA VAL A 37 2.56 9.62 21.54
C VAL A 37 2.06 11.02 21.20
N ASP A 38 1.14 11.55 22.00
CA ASP A 38 0.71 12.95 21.88
C ASP A 38 1.95 13.86 21.89
N SER A 39 2.25 14.46 20.73
CA SER A 39 3.24 15.54 20.62
C SER A 39 2.70 16.87 21.16
N GLY A 40 1.59 16.82 21.89
CA GLY A 40 1.02 17.92 22.65
C GLY A 40 1.87 18.24 23.87
N SER A 41 2.95 18.99 23.66
CA SER A 41 3.54 19.78 24.73
C SER A 41 2.43 20.62 25.37
N GLY A 42 2.04 20.22 26.58
CA GLY A 42 1.22 21.05 27.43
C GLY A 42 1.99 22.31 27.79
N GLN A 43 1.90 23.35 26.96
CA GLN A 43 2.00 24.72 27.46
C GLN A 43 0.80 24.94 28.36
N ARG A 44 0.93 24.44 29.59
CA ARG A 44 0.15 24.90 30.73
C ARG A 44 0.49 26.37 30.86
N THR A 45 -0.34 27.22 30.25
CA THR A 45 -0.31 28.66 30.48
C THR A 45 -0.57 28.82 31.96
N GLN A 46 0.50 28.94 32.76
CA GLN A 46 0.37 29.38 34.13
C GLN A 46 -0.12 30.82 34.04
N ILE A 47 -1.43 30.98 34.23
CA ILE A 47 -2.03 32.26 34.56
C ILE A 47 -1.38 32.68 35.88
N LYS A 48 -0.31 33.49 35.77
CA LYS A 48 0.27 34.19 36.92
C LYS A 48 -0.79 35.15 37.43
N HIS A 49 -1.39 34.81 38.57
CA HIS A 49 -2.14 35.76 39.38
C HIS A 49 -1.20 36.91 39.78
N ASN A 50 -1.48 38.12 39.28
CA ASN A 50 -0.88 39.36 39.76
C ASN A 50 -1.48 39.73 41.13
N PRO A 51 -0.67 40.03 42.16
CA PRO A 51 -1.05 40.96 43.20
C PRO A 51 -0.45 42.34 42.92
N ARG A 52 -1.37 43.31 42.86
CA ARG A 52 -1.28 44.75 43.17
C ARG A 52 0.09 45.44 43.35
N MET A 53 0.17 46.58 42.65
CA MET A 53 1.07 47.74 42.76
C MET A 53 1.78 47.98 44.09
N ASP A 54 3.07 48.34 43.99
CA ASP A 54 3.63 49.55 44.62
C ASP A 54 4.83 50.06 43.79
N PRO A 55 4.95 51.36 43.45
CA PRO A 55 6.08 51.91 42.71
C PRO A 55 7.06 52.57 43.67
N ASN A 56 8.35 52.19 43.63
CA ASN A 56 9.53 53.03 43.92
C ASN A 56 10.78 52.19 44.14
N ASN A 57 11.66 52.09 43.13
CA ASN A 57 13.06 52.50 43.23
C ASN A 57 13.87 51.98 42.04
N ALA A 58 14.49 52.92 41.34
CA ALA A 58 15.51 52.67 40.34
C ALA A 58 16.87 52.45 41.03
N VAL A 59 17.56 51.34 40.73
CA VAL A 59 19.02 51.26 40.76
C VAL A 59 19.51 50.32 39.65
N GLN A 60 20.45 50.85 38.88
CA GLN A 60 21.26 50.27 37.82
C GLN A 60 22.03 49.01 38.26
N GLY A 61 22.10 47.98 37.42
CA GLY A 61 23.00 46.84 37.62
C GLY A 61 23.20 46.05 36.34
N VAL A 62 24.34 46.28 35.69
CA VAL A 62 24.85 45.52 34.53
C VAL A 62 25.37 44.17 35.03
N VAL A 63 24.92 43.05 34.46
CA VAL A 63 25.69 41.80 34.39
C VAL A 63 25.41 41.06 33.08
N GLU A 64 26.51 40.63 32.49
CA GLU A 64 26.79 39.95 31.23
C GLU A 64 26.00 38.66 30.92
N SER A 65 25.79 38.50 29.61
CA SER A 65 25.76 37.28 28.79
C SER A 65 25.70 35.90 29.45
N MET A 66 24.74 35.09 29.01
CA MET A 66 25.02 33.73 28.53
C MET A 66 23.94 33.31 27.53
N ASP A 67 24.35 33.33 26.26
CA ASP A 67 23.78 32.52 25.18
C ASP A 67 24.15 31.06 25.46
N ILE A 68 23.15 30.21 25.65
CA ILE A 68 23.32 28.75 25.59
C ILE A 68 22.17 28.24 24.73
N GLY A 69 22.49 28.04 23.45
CA GLY A 69 21.69 27.22 22.55
C GLY A 69 21.62 25.79 23.09
N ASP A 70 20.39 25.31 23.27
CA ASP A 70 20.06 23.93 23.59
C ASP A 70 19.08 23.42 22.53
N ASP A 71 19.61 23.07 21.36
CA ASP A 71 18.84 22.53 20.23
C ASP A 71 19.28 21.11 19.83
N ASN A 72 20.11 20.42 20.64
CA ASN A 72 20.69 19.12 20.27
C ASN A 72 20.17 17.90 21.07
N HIS A 73 19.26 18.07 22.04
CA HIS A 73 18.76 16.94 22.85
C HIS A 73 17.46 16.28 22.35
N ASN A 74 16.77 16.89 21.38
CA ASN A 74 15.46 16.40 20.93
C ASN A 74 15.55 15.29 19.88
N GLU A 75 16.54 15.30 18.98
CA GLU A 75 16.65 14.32 17.88
C GLU A 75 17.06 12.92 18.35
N SER A 76 17.97 12.81 19.33
CA SER A 76 18.39 11.50 19.85
C SER A 76 17.25 10.77 20.56
N THR A 77 16.42 11.53 21.28
CA THR A 77 15.27 10.98 22.01
C THR A 77 14.13 10.56 21.09
N SER A 78 13.92 11.24 19.95
CA SER A 78 12.91 10.84 18.96
C SER A 78 13.34 9.58 18.20
N GLN A 79 14.60 9.48 17.80
CA GLN A 79 15.12 8.30 17.10
C GLN A 79 15.04 7.03 17.96
N GLU A 80 15.33 7.12 19.26
CA GLU A 80 15.20 5.98 20.17
C GLU A 80 13.74 5.52 20.35
N LYS A 81 12.80 6.46 20.35
CA LYS A 81 11.36 6.15 20.44
C LYS A 81 10.85 5.49 19.16
N ASP A 82 11.25 6.00 18.00
CA ASP A 82 10.87 5.43 16.70
C ASP A 82 11.40 4.00 16.60
N LYS A 83 12.67 3.78 16.95
CA LYS A 83 13.25 2.44 16.97
C LYS A 83 12.52 1.48 17.91
N ALA A 84 12.21 1.93 19.13
CA ALA A 84 11.44 1.12 20.05
C ALA A 84 10.05 0.80 19.46
N TRP A 85 9.37 1.77 18.84
CA TRP A 85 8.09 1.52 18.17
C TRP A 85 8.24 0.48 17.06
N GLU A 86 9.26 0.62 16.20
CA GLU A 86 9.55 -0.27 15.07
C GLU A 86 9.77 -1.71 15.54
N ASP A 87 10.57 -1.92 16.59
CA ASP A 87 10.82 -3.25 17.16
C ASP A 87 9.51 -3.94 17.60
N HIS A 88 8.59 -3.20 18.25
CA HIS A 88 7.30 -3.76 18.66
C HIS A 88 6.36 -3.97 17.46
N GLY A 89 6.41 -3.06 16.48
CA GLY A 89 5.60 -3.12 15.26
C GLY A 89 5.97 -4.31 14.36
N CYS A 90 7.26 -4.59 14.19
CA CYS A 90 7.75 -5.75 13.45
C CYS A 90 7.25 -7.06 14.07
N VAL A 91 7.28 -7.19 15.41
CA VAL A 91 6.72 -8.37 16.08
C VAL A 91 5.21 -8.52 15.83
N LEU A 92 4.45 -7.41 15.83
CA LEU A 92 3.03 -7.47 15.49
C LEU A 92 2.79 -7.80 14.02
N TRP A 93 3.67 -7.36 13.11
CA TRP A 93 3.58 -7.70 11.69
C TRP A 93 3.73 -9.21 11.50
N ASP A 94 4.75 -9.82 12.08
CA ASP A 94 4.96 -11.28 12.02
C ASP A 94 3.76 -12.03 12.60
N LEU A 95 3.28 -11.62 13.78
CA LEU A 95 2.15 -12.26 14.45
C LEU A 95 0.84 -12.13 13.66
N ALA A 96 0.64 -11.05 12.91
CA ALA A 96 -0.58 -10.82 12.11
C ALA A 96 -0.74 -11.82 10.95
N ALA A 97 0.31 -12.56 10.57
CA ALA A 97 0.20 -13.65 9.61
C ALA A 97 -0.69 -14.79 10.12
N SER A 98 -0.75 -15.00 11.44
CA SER A 98 -1.61 -16.02 12.07
C SER A 98 -3.04 -15.51 12.25
N THR A 99 -4.03 -16.26 11.80
CA THR A 99 -5.45 -15.91 11.91
C THR A 99 -5.87 -15.67 13.37
N THR A 100 -5.45 -16.53 14.31
CA THR A 100 -5.80 -16.41 15.74
C THR A 100 -5.27 -15.12 16.36
N HIS A 101 -4.01 -14.77 16.08
CA HIS A 101 -3.42 -13.53 16.58
C HIS A 101 -4.04 -12.30 15.90
N ALA A 102 -4.27 -12.37 14.59
CA ALA A 102 -4.92 -11.31 13.83
C ALA A 102 -6.32 -10.99 14.39
N GLU A 103 -7.14 -12.02 14.68
CA GLU A 103 -8.44 -11.87 15.32
C GLU A 103 -8.33 -11.19 16.69
N LEU A 104 -7.39 -11.63 17.53
CA LEU A 104 -7.14 -11.00 18.83
C LEU A 104 -6.73 -9.54 18.69
N MET A 105 -5.86 -9.20 17.72
CA MET A 105 -5.43 -7.82 17.49
C MET A 105 -6.60 -6.93 17.06
N VAL A 106 -7.45 -7.39 16.15
CA VAL A 106 -8.66 -6.66 15.71
C VAL A 106 -9.63 -6.44 16.88
N GLN A 107 -9.84 -7.46 17.71
CA GLN A 107 -10.64 -7.34 18.95
C GLN A 107 -10.06 -6.33 19.94
N ASN A 108 -8.75 -6.07 19.89
CA ASN A 108 -8.02 -5.14 20.74
C ASN A 108 -7.63 -3.83 20.04
N LEU A 109 -8.44 -3.40 19.07
CA LEU A 109 -8.39 -2.07 18.44
C LEU A 109 -7.12 -1.76 17.63
N ILE A 110 -6.41 -2.78 17.13
CA ILE A 110 -5.21 -2.53 16.32
C ILE A 110 -5.50 -1.64 15.11
N LEU A 111 -6.65 -1.79 14.46
CA LEU A 111 -7.01 -1.01 13.27
C LEU A 111 -7.11 0.49 13.58
N GLN A 112 -7.63 0.86 14.74
CA GLN A 112 -7.68 2.26 15.18
C GLN A 112 -6.28 2.79 15.51
N VAL A 113 -5.42 1.96 16.13
CA VAL A 113 -4.03 2.33 16.42
C VAL A 113 -3.24 2.55 15.12
N LEU A 114 -3.33 1.64 14.16
CA LEU A 114 -2.62 1.77 12.88
C LEU A 114 -3.15 2.93 12.05
N HIS A 115 -4.48 3.13 12.01
CA HIS A 115 -5.09 4.30 11.38
C HIS A 115 -4.53 5.61 11.96
N ALA A 116 -4.47 5.72 13.29
CA ALA A 116 -3.90 6.92 13.93
C ALA A 116 -2.41 7.11 13.61
N ASN A 117 -1.61 6.04 13.57
CA ASN A 117 -0.20 6.12 13.18
C ASN A 117 -0.01 6.57 11.73
N LEU A 118 -0.80 6.04 10.78
CA LEU A 118 -0.75 6.46 9.37
C LEU A 118 -1.01 7.96 9.17
N LEU A 119 -1.79 8.58 10.07
CA LEU A 119 -2.10 10.01 10.02
C LEU A 119 -0.99 10.92 10.59
N VAL A 120 -0.15 10.42 11.50
CA VAL A 120 0.80 11.26 12.25
C VAL A 120 2.26 10.94 11.98
N THR A 121 2.58 9.72 11.54
CA THR A 121 3.98 9.32 11.34
C THR A 121 4.60 10.04 10.15
N THR A 122 5.85 10.47 10.30
CA THR A 122 6.70 10.93 9.18
C THR A 122 7.69 9.86 8.74
N SER A 123 7.90 8.80 9.53
CA SER A 123 8.82 7.71 9.20
C SER A 123 8.22 6.80 8.13
N SER A 124 8.96 6.58 7.04
CA SER A 124 8.57 5.64 5.99
C SER A 124 8.56 4.20 6.51
N HIS A 125 9.49 3.83 7.39
CA HIS A 125 9.55 2.46 7.92
C HIS A 125 8.41 2.16 8.90
N ILE A 126 8.05 3.09 9.80
CA ILE A 126 6.86 2.96 10.65
C ILE A 126 5.60 2.79 9.78
N ARG A 127 5.52 3.55 8.68
CA ARG A 127 4.40 3.46 7.74
C ARG A 127 4.38 2.12 7.01
N GLU A 128 5.52 1.63 6.54
CA GLU A 128 5.69 0.30 5.96
C GLU A 128 5.18 -0.77 6.92
N ILE A 129 5.61 -0.75 8.19
CA ILE A 129 5.16 -1.69 9.22
C ILE A 129 3.63 -1.60 9.42
N CYS A 130 3.07 -0.40 9.48
CA CYS A 130 1.61 -0.23 9.60
C CYS A 130 0.87 -0.88 8.43
N LEU A 131 1.33 -0.63 7.20
CA LEU A 131 0.75 -1.20 5.98
C LEU A 131 0.94 -2.72 5.94
N GLY A 132 2.11 -3.22 6.35
CA GLY A 132 2.41 -4.64 6.45
C GLY A 132 1.47 -5.38 7.39
N ILE A 133 1.23 -4.85 8.59
CA ILE A 133 0.26 -5.41 9.54
C ILE A 133 -1.14 -5.40 8.90
N ILE A 134 -1.61 -4.27 8.36
CA ILE A 134 -2.94 -4.18 7.73
C ILE A 134 -3.07 -5.17 6.58
N GLY A 135 -2.04 -5.32 5.76
CA GLY A 135 -2.06 -6.26 4.64
C GLY A 135 -2.13 -7.71 5.10
N ASN A 136 -1.47 -8.09 6.21
CA ASN A 136 -1.64 -9.42 6.79
C ASN A 136 -3.06 -9.63 7.32
N LEU A 137 -3.63 -8.63 8.01
CA LEU A 137 -5.01 -8.67 8.46
C LEU A 137 -6.00 -8.82 7.29
N ALA A 138 -5.76 -8.11 6.18
CA ALA A 138 -6.61 -8.15 4.98
C ALA A 138 -6.66 -9.52 4.30
N CYS A 139 -5.59 -10.33 4.42
CA CYS A 139 -5.53 -11.67 3.84
C CYS A 139 -6.44 -12.69 4.57
N HIS A 140 -6.91 -12.37 5.78
CA HIS A 140 -7.86 -13.22 6.50
C HIS A 140 -9.29 -12.84 6.10
N GLU A 141 -10.01 -13.76 5.44
CA GLU A 141 -11.34 -13.52 4.84
C GLU A 141 -12.36 -12.86 5.81
N GLY A 142 -12.33 -13.25 7.08
CA GLY A 142 -13.19 -12.68 8.12
C GLY A 142 -12.81 -11.26 8.57
N LEU A 143 -11.54 -10.87 8.43
CA LEU A 143 -10.99 -9.63 8.99
C LEU A 143 -10.99 -8.45 8.00
N LEU A 144 -11.02 -8.72 6.69
CA LEU A 144 -11.12 -7.66 5.68
C LEU A 144 -12.35 -6.76 5.90
N LYS A 145 -13.49 -7.33 6.31
CA LYS A 145 -14.71 -6.57 6.63
C LYS A 145 -14.53 -5.59 7.79
N HIS A 146 -13.63 -5.88 8.73
CA HIS A 146 -13.32 -4.96 9.83
C HIS A 146 -12.49 -3.77 9.36
N ILE A 147 -11.61 -3.96 8.37
CA ILE A 147 -10.88 -2.87 7.71
C ILE A 147 -11.89 -1.96 6.98
N GLU A 148 -12.79 -2.55 6.20
CA GLU A 148 -13.85 -1.83 5.46
C GLU A 148 -14.79 -1.06 6.39
N SER A 149 -15.11 -1.63 7.56
CA SER A 149 -15.97 -1.01 8.57
C SER A 149 -15.26 0.06 9.42
N THR A 150 -13.93 0.15 9.35
CA THR A 150 -13.16 1.14 10.12
C THR A 150 -13.23 2.49 9.40
N SER A 151 -14.02 3.41 9.95
CA SER A 151 -14.29 4.73 9.37
C SER A 151 -13.03 5.45 8.91
N GLY A 152 -12.97 5.76 7.61
CA GLY A 152 -11.88 6.52 6.98
C GLY A 152 -10.62 5.72 6.64
N LEU A 153 -10.48 4.47 7.12
CA LEU A 153 -9.26 3.69 6.92
C LEU A 153 -9.02 3.37 5.44
N VAL A 154 -10.05 2.92 4.71
CA VAL A 154 -9.94 2.65 3.26
C VAL A 154 -9.49 3.89 2.50
N ASN A 155 -10.09 5.06 2.79
CA ASN A 155 -9.72 6.32 2.13
C ASN A 155 -8.26 6.69 2.39
N ILE A 156 -7.78 6.51 3.63
CA ILE A 156 -6.39 6.79 3.99
C ILE A 156 -5.43 5.82 3.32
N LEU A 157 -5.79 4.54 3.22
CA LEU A 157 -5.00 3.54 2.51
C LEU A 157 -4.87 3.92 1.04
N VAL A 158 -5.97 4.20 0.33
CA VAL A 158 -5.90 4.64 -1.07
C VAL A 158 -5.08 5.94 -1.20
N GLY A 159 -5.21 6.86 -0.25
CA GLY A 159 -4.40 8.09 -0.18
C GLY A 159 -2.89 7.84 -0.03
N GLN A 160 -2.46 6.68 0.49
CA GLN A 160 -1.05 6.31 0.58
C GLN A 160 -0.41 6.05 -0.81
N LEU A 161 -1.17 6.00 -1.91
CA LEU A 161 -0.60 5.90 -3.26
C LEU A 161 0.33 7.08 -3.60
N PHE A 162 0.21 8.20 -2.89
CA PHE A 162 1.07 9.38 -3.06
C PHE A 162 2.40 9.31 -2.29
N LEU A 163 2.71 8.20 -1.63
CA LEU A 163 4.05 7.95 -1.10
C LEU A 163 5.03 7.64 -2.22
N ASP A 164 6.31 7.91 -1.98
CA ASP A 164 7.41 7.55 -2.90
C ASP A 164 8.23 6.35 -2.42
N ASP A 165 8.02 5.92 -1.16
CA ASP A 165 8.74 4.78 -0.59
C ASP A 165 8.29 3.46 -1.24
N THR A 166 9.27 2.71 -1.75
CA THR A 166 9.00 1.50 -2.55
C THR A 166 8.35 0.40 -1.71
N GLN A 167 8.80 0.20 -0.47
CA GLN A 167 8.28 -0.86 0.39
C GLN A 167 6.84 -0.57 0.82
N CYS A 168 6.57 0.68 1.18
CA CYS A 168 5.20 1.15 1.46
C CYS A 168 4.27 0.92 0.26
N LEU A 169 4.72 1.29 -0.95
CA LEU A 169 3.89 1.11 -2.16
C LEU A 169 3.65 -0.37 -2.50
N CYS A 170 4.63 -1.25 -2.25
CA CYS A 170 4.44 -2.70 -2.44
C CYS A 170 3.35 -3.25 -1.51
N GLU A 171 3.43 -2.94 -0.21
CA GLU A 171 2.43 -3.38 0.76
C GLU A 171 1.06 -2.75 0.48
N LEU A 172 1.04 -1.48 0.07
CA LEU A 172 -0.19 -0.83 -0.30
C LEU A 172 -0.84 -1.48 -1.52
N CYS A 173 -0.10 -1.72 -2.60
CA CYS A 173 -0.64 -2.40 -3.78
C CYS A 173 -1.20 -3.79 -3.41
N ARG A 174 -0.54 -4.50 -2.50
CA ARG A 174 -1.03 -5.78 -1.96
C ARG A 174 -2.37 -5.62 -1.24
N ILE A 175 -2.49 -4.66 -0.32
CA ILE A 175 -3.75 -4.36 0.40
C ILE A 175 -4.88 -4.01 -0.57
N LEU A 176 -4.62 -3.08 -1.50
CA LEU A 176 -5.63 -2.59 -2.44
C LEU A 176 -6.12 -3.71 -3.37
N THR A 177 -5.21 -4.57 -3.83
CA THR A 177 -5.55 -5.76 -4.63
C THR A 177 -6.45 -6.70 -3.83
N THR A 178 -6.10 -7.00 -2.57
CA THR A 178 -6.92 -7.86 -1.69
C THR A 178 -8.31 -7.28 -1.46
N GLY A 179 -8.42 -5.95 -1.28
CA GLY A 179 -9.70 -5.27 -1.14
C GLY A 179 -10.59 -5.38 -2.38
N LEU A 180 -10.02 -5.25 -3.58
CA LEU A 180 -10.75 -5.38 -4.84
C LEU A 180 -11.23 -6.82 -5.12
N TYR A 181 -10.56 -7.84 -4.58
CA TYR A 181 -11.03 -9.23 -4.64
C TYR A 181 -12.03 -9.60 -3.53
N GLY A 182 -12.22 -8.75 -2.52
CA GLY A 182 -13.09 -9.03 -1.40
C GLY A 182 -14.57 -8.71 -1.64
N ALA A 183 -15.41 -9.17 -0.72
CA ALA A 183 -16.85 -8.93 -0.78
C ALA A 183 -17.23 -7.43 -0.75
N GLY A 184 -16.36 -6.56 -0.22
CA GLY A 184 -16.51 -5.11 -0.24
C GLY A 184 -15.85 -4.41 -1.44
N CYS A 185 -15.55 -5.11 -2.54
CA CYS A 185 -14.83 -4.59 -3.70
C CYS A 185 -15.37 -3.25 -4.25
N THR A 186 -16.69 -3.04 -4.18
CA THR A 186 -17.34 -1.79 -4.59
C THR A 186 -16.90 -0.59 -3.75
N LEU A 187 -16.76 -0.74 -2.43
CA LEU A 187 -16.25 0.31 -1.54
C LEU A 187 -14.82 0.71 -1.92
N TRP A 188 -13.97 -0.28 -2.17
CA TRP A 188 -12.59 -0.03 -2.61
C TRP A 188 -12.58 0.69 -3.95
N ALA A 189 -13.36 0.20 -4.92
CA ALA A 189 -13.42 0.80 -6.25
C ALA A 189 -13.95 2.24 -6.24
N GLU A 190 -14.92 2.56 -5.38
CA GLU A 190 -15.40 3.94 -5.19
C GLU A 190 -14.30 4.89 -4.72
N CYS A 191 -13.45 4.45 -3.79
CA CYS A 191 -12.30 5.24 -3.32
C CYS A 191 -11.24 5.45 -4.41
N PHE A 192 -11.17 4.58 -5.42
CA PHE A 192 -10.23 4.71 -6.55
C PHE A 192 -10.69 5.69 -7.64
N GLN A 193 -11.95 6.12 -7.67
CA GLN A 193 -12.51 6.88 -8.79
C GLN A 193 -11.85 8.24 -9.06
N SER A 194 -11.14 8.80 -8.07
CA SER A 194 -10.46 10.08 -8.25
C SER A 194 -9.43 10.00 -9.38
N ASP A 195 -9.48 11.00 -10.25
CA ASP A 195 -8.59 11.13 -11.39
C ASP A 195 -7.11 11.11 -10.98
N ASP A 196 -6.76 11.78 -9.88
CA ASP A 196 -5.40 11.83 -9.36
C ASP A 196 -4.93 10.47 -8.84
N ILE A 197 -5.84 9.68 -8.25
CA ILE A 197 -5.54 8.34 -7.74
C ILE A 197 -5.26 7.39 -8.90
N LEU A 198 -6.11 7.41 -9.93
CA LEU A 198 -5.92 6.57 -11.12
C LEU A 198 -4.62 6.93 -11.86
N ARG A 199 -4.33 8.24 -12.03
CA ARG A 199 -3.07 8.68 -12.62
C ARG A 199 -1.87 8.25 -11.78
N ARG A 200 -1.97 8.36 -10.46
CA ARG A 200 -0.88 7.96 -9.56
C ARG A 200 -0.62 6.46 -9.65
N GLY A 201 -1.66 5.63 -9.69
CA GLY A 201 -1.53 4.18 -9.88
C GLY A 201 -0.81 3.81 -11.18
N LEU A 202 -1.21 4.40 -12.30
CA LEU A 202 -0.55 4.20 -13.60
C LEU A 202 0.90 4.70 -13.57
N TRP A 203 1.13 5.88 -12.99
CA TRP A 203 2.46 6.50 -12.91
C TRP A 203 3.45 5.63 -12.10
N ILE A 204 3.00 5.02 -10.99
CA ILE A 204 3.83 4.12 -10.18
C ILE A 204 4.34 2.97 -11.04
N ALA A 205 3.43 2.28 -11.74
CA ALA A 205 3.78 1.16 -12.60
C ALA A 205 4.72 1.58 -13.74
N GLU A 206 4.49 2.76 -14.32
CA GLU A 206 5.29 3.29 -15.44
C GLU A 206 6.72 3.70 -15.05
N ASN A 207 6.92 4.25 -13.85
CA ASN A 207 8.16 4.96 -13.50
C ASN A 207 9.07 4.21 -12.52
N THR A 208 8.63 3.06 -11.99
CA THR A 208 9.49 2.25 -11.12
C THR A 208 10.45 1.37 -11.93
N LEU A 209 11.66 1.18 -11.42
CA LEU A 209 12.62 0.18 -11.92
C LEU A 209 12.73 -1.04 -10.99
N ASN A 210 12.02 -1.03 -9.85
CA ASN A 210 12.02 -2.12 -8.89
C ASN A 210 11.07 -3.23 -9.38
N PRO A 211 11.57 -4.43 -9.71
CA PRO A 211 10.73 -5.52 -10.25
C PRO A 211 9.57 -5.90 -9.33
N HIS A 212 9.79 -5.88 -8.01
CA HIS A 212 8.75 -6.22 -7.05
C HIS A 212 7.62 -5.19 -7.06
N LEU A 213 7.94 -3.89 -7.14
CA LEU A 213 6.91 -2.85 -7.24
C LEU A 213 6.19 -2.89 -8.60
N ILE A 214 6.87 -3.25 -9.70
CA ILE A 214 6.20 -3.48 -10.99
C ILE A 214 5.20 -4.63 -10.83
N GLU A 215 5.62 -5.76 -10.27
CA GLU A 215 4.75 -6.92 -10.06
C GLU A 215 3.50 -6.54 -9.24
N LYS A 216 3.68 -5.82 -8.12
CA LYS A 216 2.56 -5.44 -7.24
C LYS A 216 1.65 -4.40 -7.88
N SER A 217 2.19 -3.39 -8.55
CA SER A 217 1.39 -2.35 -9.20
C SER A 217 0.63 -2.87 -10.43
N VAL A 218 1.25 -3.74 -11.24
CA VAL A 218 0.56 -4.43 -12.33
C VAL A 218 -0.46 -5.43 -11.78
N GLY A 219 -0.16 -6.11 -10.67
CA GLY A 219 -1.13 -6.98 -9.98
C GLY A 219 -2.38 -6.22 -9.51
N LEU A 220 -2.21 -4.98 -9.05
CA LEU A 220 -3.35 -4.11 -8.73
C LEU A 220 -4.17 -3.76 -9.97
N LEU A 221 -3.53 -3.40 -11.09
CA LEU A 221 -4.21 -3.15 -12.36
C LEU A 221 -4.94 -4.39 -12.87
N LEU A 222 -4.32 -5.57 -12.75
CA LEU A 222 -4.94 -6.85 -13.08
C LEU A 222 -6.19 -7.09 -12.23
N GLY A 223 -6.13 -6.86 -10.91
CA GLY A 223 -7.28 -6.99 -10.02
C GLY A 223 -8.45 -6.06 -10.39
N ILE A 224 -8.18 -4.90 -11.00
CA ILE A 224 -9.23 -4.03 -11.56
C ILE A 224 -9.82 -4.63 -12.85
N LEU A 225 -8.98 -5.20 -13.71
CA LEU A 225 -9.39 -5.78 -15.00
C LEU A 225 -10.17 -7.09 -14.85
N GLU A 226 -9.77 -7.93 -13.90
CA GLU A 226 -10.43 -9.20 -13.55
C GLU A 226 -11.53 -9.04 -12.51
N GLY A 227 -11.67 -7.82 -11.96
CA GLY A 227 -12.64 -7.52 -10.92
C GLY A 227 -14.08 -7.81 -11.34
N GLU A 228 -14.97 -7.91 -10.35
CA GLU A 228 -16.40 -8.08 -10.61
C GLU A 228 -16.94 -7.00 -11.56
N SER A 229 -18.05 -7.32 -12.24
CA SER A 229 -18.64 -6.47 -13.29
C SER A 229 -18.79 -5.00 -12.88
N GLU A 230 -19.09 -4.71 -11.62
CA GLU A 230 -19.22 -3.33 -11.12
C GLU A 230 -17.88 -2.60 -10.95
N VAL A 231 -16.83 -3.28 -10.47
CA VAL A 231 -15.47 -2.72 -10.37
C VAL A 231 -14.95 -2.37 -11.77
N GLY A 232 -15.08 -3.32 -12.70
CA GLY A 232 -14.64 -3.15 -14.09
C GLY A 232 -15.36 -1.99 -14.78
N LYS A 233 -16.70 -1.92 -14.68
CA LYS A 233 -17.50 -0.81 -15.22
C LYS A 233 -17.06 0.55 -14.71
N LEU A 234 -16.64 0.62 -13.45
CA LEU A 234 -16.32 1.86 -12.79
C LEU A 234 -14.91 2.36 -13.12
N LEU A 235 -13.92 1.46 -13.12
CA LEU A 235 -12.51 1.83 -13.16
C LEU A 235 -11.83 1.60 -14.52
N ILE A 236 -12.28 0.62 -15.32
CA ILE A 236 -11.64 0.33 -16.61
C ILE A 236 -11.79 1.51 -17.59
N PRO A 237 -12.99 2.08 -17.83
CA PRO A 237 -13.11 3.19 -18.78
C PRO A 237 -12.19 4.38 -18.48
N PRO A 238 -12.10 4.91 -17.23
CA PRO A 238 -11.16 5.99 -16.96
C PRO A 238 -9.70 5.55 -17.08
N LEU A 239 -9.31 4.34 -16.70
CA LEU A 239 -7.93 3.86 -16.89
C LEU A 239 -7.55 3.78 -18.38
N MET A 240 -8.46 3.32 -19.23
CA MET A 240 -8.25 3.26 -20.69
C MET A 240 -7.99 4.63 -21.29
N THR A 241 -8.79 5.64 -20.92
CA THR A 241 -8.57 7.03 -21.38
C THR A 241 -7.24 7.63 -20.93
N ARG A 242 -6.58 7.05 -19.93
CA ARG A 242 -5.29 7.49 -19.38
C ARG A 242 -4.10 6.69 -19.90
N GLY A 243 -4.31 5.81 -20.88
CA GLY A 243 -3.21 5.07 -21.52
C GLY A 243 -2.82 3.77 -20.81
N LEU A 244 -3.76 3.12 -20.11
CA LEU A 244 -3.53 1.78 -19.54
C LEU A 244 -2.95 0.80 -20.57
N THR A 245 -3.49 0.80 -21.79
CA THR A 245 -3.01 -0.07 -22.87
C THR A 245 -1.55 0.20 -23.24
N SER A 246 -1.22 1.47 -23.52
CA SER A 246 0.14 1.87 -23.87
C SER A 246 1.12 1.54 -22.74
N LEU A 247 0.71 1.73 -21.49
CA LEU A 247 1.50 1.37 -20.31
C LEU A 247 1.85 -0.12 -20.31
N LEU A 248 0.85 -1.00 -20.41
CA LEU A 248 1.07 -2.45 -20.36
C LEU A 248 1.97 -2.94 -21.51
N ILE A 249 1.79 -2.40 -22.73
CA ILE A 249 2.64 -2.74 -23.88
C ILE A 249 4.08 -2.23 -23.70
N ASN A 250 4.26 -1.02 -23.17
CA ASN A 250 5.58 -0.46 -22.90
C ASN A 250 6.32 -1.27 -21.82
N LEU A 251 5.62 -1.65 -20.74
CA LEU A 251 6.17 -2.51 -19.69
C LEU A 251 6.57 -3.88 -20.24
N LEU A 252 5.70 -4.50 -21.05
CA LEU A 252 6.01 -5.76 -21.72
C LEU A 252 7.28 -5.65 -22.57
N SER A 253 7.41 -4.57 -23.35
CA SER A 253 8.59 -4.32 -24.19
C SER A 253 9.86 -4.19 -23.38
N PHE A 254 9.79 -3.39 -22.31
CA PHE A 254 10.90 -3.15 -21.41
C PHE A 254 11.37 -4.45 -20.77
N GLU A 255 10.47 -5.21 -20.17
CA GLU A 255 10.80 -6.46 -19.45
C GLU A 255 11.31 -7.56 -20.40
N MET A 256 10.70 -7.70 -21.58
CA MET A 256 11.22 -8.61 -22.61
C MET A 256 12.64 -8.24 -23.02
N SER A 257 12.94 -6.95 -23.19
CA SER A 257 14.28 -6.48 -23.54
C SER A 257 15.33 -6.81 -22.47
N LYS A 258 14.92 -6.81 -21.19
CA LYS A 258 15.76 -7.16 -20.05
C LYS A 258 15.99 -8.66 -19.96
N LEU A 259 14.95 -9.48 -20.16
CA LEU A 259 15.07 -10.93 -20.15
C LEU A 259 16.00 -11.45 -21.26
N VAL A 260 15.89 -10.91 -22.47
CA VAL A 260 16.74 -11.31 -23.60
C VAL A 260 18.23 -11.01 -23.33
N LYS A 261 18.51 -9.87 -22.68
CA LYS A 261 19.89 -9.40 -22.45
C LYS A 261 20.53 -9.98 -21.18
N GLU A 262 19.77 -10.06 -20.09
CA GLU A 262 20.31 -10.26 -18.74
C GLU A 262 19.89 -11.63 -18.15
N ARG A 263 18.83 -12.28 -18.66
CA ARG A 263 18.30 -13.59 -18.21
C ARG A 263 18.09 -13.70 -16.69
N ILE A 264 17.53 -12.66 -16.09
CA ILE A 264 17.28 -12.56 -14.64
C ILE A 264 15.99 -13.31 -14.27
N PRO A 265 16.04 -14.42 -13.51
CA PRO A 265 14.86 -15.23 -13.20
C PRO A 265 13.76 -14.50 -12.42
N GLU A 266 14.12 -13.57 -11.57
CA GLU A 266 13.19 -12.81 -10.72
C GLU A 266 12.25 -11.91 -11.55
N ARG A 267 12.58 -11.66 -12.82
CA ARG A 267 11.73 -10.87 -13.74
C ARG A 267 10.66 -11.71 -14.44
N TYR A 268 10.67 -13.03 -14.29
CA TYR A 268 9.63 -13.88 -14.88
C TYR A 268 8.26 -13.64 -14.25
N SER A 269 8.17 -13.42 -12.93
CA SER A 269 6.91 -13.12 -12.25
C SER A 269 6.29 -11.81 -12.75
N VAL A 270 7.13 -10.79 -12.96
CA VAL A 270 6.72 -9.51 -13.55
C VAL A 270 6.14 -9.71 -14.94
N LEU A 271 6.84 -10.45 -15.79
CA LEU A 271 6.38 -10.73 -17.16
C LEU A 271 5.05 -11.49 -17.16
N GLU A 272 4.90 -12.51 -16.32
CA GLU A 272 3.64 -13.25 -16.17
C GLU A 272 2.49 -12.32 -15.78
N MET A 273 2.72 -11.43 -14.82
CA MET A 273 1.70 -10.48 -14.37
C MET A 273 1.28 -9.50 -15.48
N ILE A 274 2.25 -8.98 -16.24
CA ILE A 274 1.97 -8.09 -17.38
C ILE A 274 1.17 -8.83 -18.47
N LEU A 275 1.56 -10.06 -18.79
CA LEU A 275 0.87 -10.86 -19.81
C LEU A 275 -0.57 -11.15 -19.38
N ARG A 276 -0.82 -11.52 -18.12
CA ARG A 276 -2.17 -11.70 -17.58
C ARG A 276 -3.00 -10.41 -17.67
N ALA A 277 -2.41 -9.27 -17.33
CA ALA A 277 -3.13 -7.98 -17.44
C ALA A 277 -3.52 -7.66 -18.89
N ILE A 278 -2.63 -7.93 -19.85
CA ILE A 278 -2.94 -7.74 -21.27
C ILE A 278 -4.01 -8.73 -21.74
N GLU A 279 -3.94 -9.99 -21.30
CA GLU A 279 -4.94 -11.01 -21.62
C GLU A 279 -6.33 -10.62 -21.07
N ALA A 280 -6.41 -10.25 -19.79
CA ALA A 280 -7.64 -9.81 -19.16
C ALA A 280 -8.25 -8.59 -19.88
N LEU A 281 -7.41 -7.61 -20.26
CA LEU A 281 -7.87 -6.46 -21.02
C LEU A 281 -8.36 -6.85 -22.43
N SER A 282 -7.71 -7.82 -23.07
CA SER A 282 -8.06 -8.29 -24.43
C SER A 282 -9.35 -9.09 -24.47
N ALA A 283 -9.63 -9.84 -23.40
CA ALA A 283 -10.86 -10.60 -23.24
C ALA A 283 -12.11 -9.71 -23.19
N SER A 284 -11.96 -8.40 -22.90
CA SER A 284 -13.06 -7.45 -22.96
C SER A 284 -13.34 -7.02 -24.42
N ASP A 285 -14.58 -7.25 -24.88
CA ASP A 285 -15.00 -7.05 -26.29
C ASP A 285 -14.73 -5.64 -26.87
N SER A 286 -14.48 -4.64 -26.01
CA SER A 286 -14.26 -3.24 -26.40
C SER A 286 -12.80 -2.81 -26.57
N HIS A 287 -11.81 -3.57 -26.09
CA HIS A 287 -10.43 -3.05 -25.94
C HIS A 287 -9.36 -3.75 -26.79
N SER A 288 -9.72 -4.81 -27.52
CA SER A 288 -8.83 -5.49 -28.48
C SER A 288 -8.24 -4.57 -29.55
N LYS A 289 -9.02 -3.59 -30.05
CA LYS A 289 -8.57 -2.63 -31.07
C LYS A 289 -7.53 -1.64 -30.54
N ASP A 290 -7.71 -1.18 -29.30
CA ASP A 290 -6.78 -0.25 -28.65
C ASP A 290 -5.42 -0.92 -28.41
N ILE A 291 -5.43 -2.22 -28.08
CA ILE A 291 -4.23 -3.05 -27.93
C ILE A 291 -3.50 -3.19 -29.27
N CYS A 292 -4.21 -3.53 -30.35
CA CYS A 292 -3.60 -3.62 -31.68
C CYS A 292 -2.96 -2.30 -32.11
N SER A 293 -3.64 -1.16 -31.90
CA SER A 293 -3.08 0.17 -32.19
C SER A 293 -1.79 0.42 -31.40
N SER A 294 -1.80 0.11 -30.10
CA SER A 294 -0.64 0.33 -29.23
C SER A 294 0.56 -0.55 -29.59
N ILE A 295 0.30 -1.79 -30.04
CA ILE A 295 1.35 -2.70 -30.56
C ILE A 295 1.95 -2.16 -31.86
N ASP A 296 1.11 -1.58 -32.73
CA ASP A 296 1.56 -1.02 -34.00
C ASP A 296 2.45 0.20 -33.79
N ASP A 297 2.08 1.06 -32.84
CA ASP A 297 2.83 2.25 -32.41
C ASP A 297 4.12 1.91 -31.62
N GLY A 298 4.24 0.68 -31.11
CA GLY A 298 5.43 0.14 -30.46
C GLY A 298 6.62 0.03 -31.42
N ALA A 299 7.34 1.13 -31.61
CA ALA A 299 8.41 1.29 -32.59
C ALA A 299 9.65 0.38 -32.38
N SER A 300 9.74 -0.34 -31.25
CA SER A 300 10.90 -1.16 -30.89
C SER A 300 10.78 -2.65 -31.26
N TRP A 301 9.60 -3.11 -31.68
CA TRP A 301 9.35 -4.54 -31.92
C TRP A 301 9.46 -4.88 -33.40
N ASP A 302 10.13 -5.98 -33.74
CA ASP A 302 10.07 -6.54 -35.09
C ASP A 302 8.71 -7.18 -35.37
N ASP A 303 8.38 -7.37 -36.66
CA ASP A 303 7.08 -7.88 -37.09
C ASP A 303 6.79 -9.28 -36.52
N ALA A 304 7.81 -10.12 -36.33
CA ALA A 304 7.66 -11.45 -35.77
C ALA A 304 7.27 -11.40 -34.28
N THR A 305 7.83 -10.45 -33.54
CA THR A 305 7.54 -10.26 -32.12
C THR A 305 6.16 -9.62 -31.95
N LYS A 306 5.79 -8.65 -32.79
CA LYS A 306 4.41 -8.13 -32.85
C LYS A 306 3.40 -9.23 -33.13
N ASP A 307 3.67 -10.09 -34.11
CA ASP A 307 2.81 -11.25 -34.41
C ASP A 307 2.76 -12.27 -33.28
N CYS A 308 3.86 -12.49 -32.57
CA CYS A 308 3.91 -13.36 -31.41
C CYS A 308 3.01 -12.85 -30.28
N ILE A 309 3.11 -11.56 -29.92
CA ILE A 309 2.21 -10.95 -28.92
C ILE A 309 0.77 -11.10 -29.36
N ARG A 310 0.44 -10.70 -30.59
CA ARG A 310 -0.94 -10.78 -31.09
C ARG A 310 -1.46 -12.21 -31.00
N ARG A 311 -0.65 -13.22 -31.36
CA ARG A 311 -1.06 -14.62 -31.21
C ARG A 311 -1.29 -14.97 -29.75
N THR A 312 -0.35 -14.72 -28.85
CA THR A 312 -0.50 -15.05 -27.42
C THR A 312 -1.73 -14.38 -26.81
N VAL A 313 -1.94 -13.11 -27.12
CA VAL A 313 -3.04 -12.29 -26.59
C VAL A 313 -4.40 -12.67 -27.17
N PHE A 314 -4.48 -12.97 -28.49
CA PHE A 314 -5.75 -13.24 -29.17
C PHE A 314 -6.05 -14.73 -29.40
N THR A 315 -5.13 -15.66 -29.09
CA THR A 315 -5.45 -17.11 -29.13
C THR A 315 -6.15 -17.61 -27.87
N GLY A 316 -5.97 -16.94 -26.71
CA GLY A 316 -6.75 -17.24 -25.50
C GLY A 316 -8.26 -17.04 -25.68
N LEU A 317 -8.65 -16.03 -26.47
CA LEU A 317 -10.04 -15.74 -26.86
C LEU A 317 -10.69 -16.86 -27.69
N LEU A 318 -9.93 -17.57 -28.52
CA LEU A 318 -10.46 -18.65 -29.37
C LEU A 318 -10.71 -19.96 -28.61
N GLN A 319 -10.12 -20.15 -27.43
CA GLN A 319 -10.37 -21.32 -26.59
C GLN A 319 -11.58 -21.18 -25.65
N GLN A 320 -12.06 -19.96 -25.40
CA GLN A 320 -13.27 -19.72 -24.57
C GLN A 320 -14.57 -19.59 -25.37
N THR A 321 -14.49 -19.45 -26.71
CA THR A 321 -15.67 -19.40 -27.59
C THR A 321 -15.94 -20.72 -28.34
N GLY A 322 -15.45 -21.85 -27.82
CA GLY A 322 -15.64 -23.20 -28.38
C GLY A 322 -16.56 -24.07 -27.56
#